data_AF-A0A7C2U9Y6-F1
#
_entry.id   AF-A0A7C2U9Y6-F1
#
_cell.length_a   1.000
_cell.length_b   1.000
_cell.length_c   1.000
_cell.angle_alpha   90.00
_cell.angle_beta   90.00
_cell.angle_gamma   90.00
#
_symmetry.space_group_name_H-M   'P 1'
#
loop_
_entity.id
_entity.type
_entity.pdbx_description
1 polymer ?
#
loop_
_entity_poly.entity_id
_entity_poly.type
_entity_poly.pdbx_seq_one_letter_code
_entity_poly.pdbx_strand_id
1 'polypeptide(L)' 'MPDIGLPELLIILGILVLLFGAGRVAELGGALGRAVREFRQGLREEDEGFRPPASEAEGGDQARPGYQH' A
#
# COMPACT_ATOMS: atom_id res chain seq x y z
N MET A 1 -5.70 37.20 -8.64
CA MET A 1 -4.47 36.52 -8.17
C MET A 1 -4.19 35.43 -9.20
N PRO A 2 -2.96 35.14 -9.63
CA PRO A 2 -2.73 34.04 -10.55
C PRO A 2 -3.18 32.74 -9.86
N ASP A 3 -4.27 32.17 -10.35
CA ASP A 3 -4.76 30.86 -9.91
C ASP A 3 -3.81 29.81 -10.49
N ILE A 4 -2.99 29.22 -9.63
CA ILE A 4 -2.19 28.05 -9.99
C ILE A 4 -3.17 26.88 -10.07
N GLY A 5 -3.69 26.63 -11.26
CA GLY A 5 -4.57 25.53 -11.55
C GLY A 5 -3.84 24.20 -11.67
N LEU A 6 -4.61 23.13 -11.85
CA LEU A 6 -4.08 21.80 -12.19
C LEU A 6 -3.16 21.82 -13.42
N PRO A 7 -3.46 22.55 -14.52
CA PRO A 7 -2.58 22.58 -15.70
C PRO A 7 -1.20 23.17 -15.40
N GLU A 8 -1.12 24.29 -14.67
CA GLU A 8 0.12 24.96 -14.31
C GLU A 8 0.99 24.07 -13.41
N LEU A 9 0.37 23.36 -12.45
CA LEU A 9 1.06 22.41 -11.58
C LEU A 9 1.65 21.24 -12.37
N LEU A 10 0.94 20.72 -13.38
CA LEU A 10 1.45 19.65 -14.24
C LEU A 10 2.64 20.10 -15.09
N ILE A 11 2.63 21.35 -15.58
CA ILE A 11 3.77 21.92 -16.31
C ILE A 11 5.00 22.00 -15.41
N ILE A 12 4.85 22.51 -14.19
CA ILE A 12 5.94 22.62 -13.21
C ILE A 12 6.47 21.22 -12.86
N LEU A 13 5.57 20.27 -12.59
CA LEU A 13 5.94 18.87 -12.32
C LEU A 13 6.70 18.26 -13.50
N GLY A 14 6.26 18.52 -14.73
CA GLY A 14 6.94 18.08 -15.95
C GLY A 14 8.38 18.62 -16.04
N ILE A 15 8.60 19.90 -15.72
CA ILE A 15 9.95 20.49 -15.68
C ILE A 15 10.81 19.81 -14.61
N LEU A 16 10.28 19.58 -13.41
CA LEU A 16 11.03 18.88 -12.35
C LEU A 16 11.39 17.45 -12.77
N VAL A 17 10.48 16.73 -13.44
CA VAL A 17 10.74 15.39 -13.98
C VAL A 17 11.81 15.44 -15.08
N LEU A 18 11.87 16.49 -15.91
CA LEU A 18 12.94 16.65 -16.89
C LEU A 18 14.30 16.93 -16.23
N LEU A 19 14.34 17.72 -15.15
CA LEU A 19 15.57 18.05 -14.43
C LEU A 19 16.12 16.85 -13.64
N PHE A 20 15.26 16.17 -12.90
CA PHE A 20 15.66 15.06 -12.02
C PHE A 20 15.57 13.69 -12.69
N GLY A 21 14.82 13.58 -13.80
CA GLY A 21 14.53 12.33 -14.49
C GLY A 21 13.35 11.57 -13.86
N ALA A 22 12.59 10.88 -14.72
CA ALA A 22 11.44 10.06 -14.28
C ALA A 22 11.83 8.94 -13.30
N GLY A 23 13.04 8.37 -13.44
CA GLY A 23 13.53 7.32 -12.54
C GLY A 23 13.70 7.79 -11.10
N ARG A 24 14.27 8.99 -10.88
CA ARG A 24 14.47 9.54 -9.52
C ARG A 24 13.16 9.93 -8.86
N VAL A 25 12.23 10.51 -9.62
CA VAL A 25 10.89 10.84 -9.13
C VAL A 25 10.11 9.57 -8.75
N ALA A 26 10.18 8.52 -9.57
CA ALA A 26 9.53 7.23 -9.28
C ALA A 26 10.14 6.52 -8.06
N GLU A 27 11.46 6.56 -7.90
CA GLU A 27 12.17 6.01 -6.73
C GLU A 27 11.71 6.68 -5.43
N LEU A 28 11.69 8.03 -5.41
CA LEU A 28 11.21 8.82 -4.27
C LEU A 28 9.71 8.59 -4.01
N GLY A 29 8.89 8.61 -5.05
CA GLY A 29 7.45 8.34 -4.95
C GLY A 29 7.16 6.94 -4.41
N GLY A 30 7.92 5.92 -4.82
CA GLY A 30 7.79 4.56 -4.32
C GLY A 30 8.20 4.41 -2.85
N ALA A 31 9.22 5.14 -2.39
CA ALA A 31 9.60 5.18 -0.98
C ALA A 31 8.51 5.87 -0.13
N LEU A 32 8.04 7.05 -0.56
CA LEU A 32 6.98 7.80 0.10
C LEU A 32 5.66 7.02 0.13
N GLY A 33 5.29 6.38 -0.98
CA GLY A 33 4.06 5.58 -1.07
C GLY A 33 4.06 4.38 -0.12
N ARG A 34 5.20 3.70 0.03
CA ARG A 34 5.37 2.63 1.02
C ARG A 34 5.25 3.16 2.46
N ALA A 35 5.90 4.28 2.77
CA ALA A 35 5.81 4.91 4.09
C ALA A 35 4.37 5.34 4.42
N VAL A 36 3.65 5.95 3.48
CA VAL A 36 2.25 6.34 3.66
C VAL A 36 1.35 5.12 3.81
N ARG A 37 1.60 4.04 3.07
CA ARG A 37 0.84 2.79 3.19
C ARG A 37 1.00 2.19 4.58
N GLU A 38 2.24 2.08 5.06
CA GLU A 38 2.54 1.55 6.40
C GLU A 38 1.92 2.42 7.50
N PHE A 39 2.04 3.74 7.36
CA PHE A 39 1.41 4.69 8.29
C PHE A 39 -0.11 4.52 8.32
N ARG A 40 -0.76 4.40 7.16
CA ARG A 40 -2.20 4.15 7.08
C ARG A 40 -2.60 2.79 7.66
N GLN A 41 -1.74 1.78 7.55
CA GLN A 41 -1.99 0.46 8.11
C GLN A 41 -1.89 0.50 9.65
N GLY A 42 -0.84 1.11 10.21
CA GLY A 42 -0.70 1.28 11.66
C GLY A 42 -1.86 2.06 12.29
N LEU A 43 -2.33 3.13 11.63
CA LEU A 43 -3.50 3.88 12.09
C LEU A 43 -4.80 3.04 12.08
N ARG A 44 -4.94 2.10 11.13
CA ARG A 44 -6.10 1.19 11.08
C ARG A 44 -6.03 0.09 12.13
N GLU A 45 -4.83 -0.40 12.42
CA GLU A 45 -4.60 -1.41 13.48
C GLU A 45 -4.84 -0.83 14.89
N GLU A 46 -4.63 0.47 15.10
CA GLU A 46 -5.02 1.16 16.35
C GLU A 46 -6.54 1.39 16.48
N ASP A 47 -7.23 1.70 15.37
CA ASP A 47 -8.70 1.88 15.37
C ASP A 47 -9.46 0.54 15.45
N GLU A 48 -8.96 -0.51 14.79
CA GLU A 48 -9.50 -1.87 14.88
C GLU A 48 -8.81 -2.64 16.02
N GLY A 49 -9.13 -2.26 17.27
CA GLY A 49 -8.68 -2.99 18.45
C GLY A 49 -8.86 -4.51 18.31
N PHE A 50 -7.74 -5.23 18.26
CA PHE A 50 -7.59 -6.69 18.34
C PHE A 50 -8.74 -7.50 17.69
N ARG A 51 -8.58 -7.87 16.42
CA ARG A 51 -9.27 -9.04 15.86
C ARG A 51 -8.46 -10.29 16.20
N PRO A 52 -8.88 -11.14 17.15
CA PRO A 52 -8.24 -12.44 17.33
C PRO A 52 -8.36 -13.22 16.01
N PRO A 53 -7.31 -13.96 15.60
CA PRO A 53 -7.40 -14.84 14.45
C PRO A 53 -8.34 -15.99 14.79
N ALA A 54 -9.61 -15.87 14.43
CA ALA A 54 -10.57 -16.96 14.51
C ALA A 54 -11.30 -17.12 13.16
N SER A 55 -11.14 -18.33 12.63
CA SER A 55 -11.88 -19.01 11.56
C SER A 55 -11.79 -18.39 10.17
N GLU A 56 -11.05 -18.95 9.20
CA GLU A 56 -11.14 -20.27 8.55
C GLU A 56 -11.65 -20.09 7.11
N ALA A 57 -10.77 -20.42 6.16
CA ALA A 57 -11.13 -21.14 4.94
C ALA A 57 -10.06 -22.25 4.86
N GLU A 58 -10.34 -23.41 5.46
CA GLU A 58 -10.82 -24.59 4.73
C GLU A 58 -10.15 -24.74 3.36
N GLY A 59 -9.20 -25.68 3.29
CA GLY A 59 -8.42 -25.94 2.09
C GLY A 59 -7.47 -27.14 2.23
N GLY A 60 -8.00 -28.31 2.59
CA GLY A 60 -7.44 -29.59 2.17
C GLY A 60 -6.59 -30.38 3.18
N ASP A 61 -6.93 -31.65 3.28
CA ASP A 61 -6.19 -32.77 3.88
C ASP A 61 -6.38 -33.01 5.38
N GLN A 62 -7.38 -33.85 5.69
CA GLN A 62 -7.27 -34.94 6.68
C GLN A 62 -8.52 -35.85 6.61
N ALA A 63 -8.72 -36.50 5.46
CA ALA A 63 -9.52 -37.72 5.40
C ALA A 63 -8.58 -38.93 5.59
N ARG A 64 -8.21 -39.21 6.84
CA ARG A 64 -7.63 -40.50 7.24
C ARG A 64 -8.58 -41.18 8.21
N PRO A 65 -9.46 -42.08 7.76
CA PRO A 65 -10.22 -42.92 8.67
C PRO A 65 -9.25 -43.92 9.31
N GLY A 66 -8.98 -43.71 10.59
CA GLY A 66 -8.33 -44.72 11.43
C GLY A 66 -9.32 -45.83 11.75
N TYR A 67 -9.00 -47.04 11.30
CA TYR A 67 -9.43 -48.29 11.94
C TYR A 67 -8.21 -49.21 11.93
N GLN A 68 -7.51 -49.27 13.07
CA GLN A 68 -6.61 -50.37 13.38
C GLN A 68 -7.39 -51.45 14.13
N HIS A 69 -7.03 -52.69 13.84
CA HIS A 69 -7.49 -53.94 14.45
C HIS A 69 -7.18 -54.03 15.95
#